data_AF-A0A3D4GZS9-F1
#
_entry.id   AF-A0A3D4GZS9-F1
#
_cell.length_a   1.000
_cell.length_b   1.000
_cell.length_c   1.000
_cell.angle_alpha   90.00
_cell.angle_beta   90.00
_cell.angle_gamma   90.00
#
_symmetry.space_group_name_H-M   'P 1'
#
loop_
_entity.id
_entity.type
_entity.pdbx_description
1 polymer ?
#
loop_
_entity_poly.entity_id
_entity_poly.type
_entity_poly.pdbx_seq_one_letter_code
_entity_poly.pdbx_strand_id
1 'polypeptide(L)' 'MKVVMERRRIEMEKEAEEVVLGSAKRRSAYIKDNYGIDWDDYTNYHLTINTGKTSEEMAARLIEQAARHVDTGESGT' A
#
# COMPACT_ATOMS: atom_id res chain seq x y z
N MET A 1 3.61 -13.80 -1.77
CA MET A 1 4.48 -13.98 -2.96
C MET A 1 3.74 -14.48 -4.20
N LYS A 2 2.71 -15.33 -4.08
CA LYS A 2 1.90 -15.86 -5.21
C LYS A 2 1.60 -14.88 -6.36
N VAL A 3 1.06 -13.69 -6.07
CA VAL A 3 0.66 -12.71 -7.11
C VAL A 3 1.85 -12.24 -7.95
N VAL A 4 3.00 -11.96 -7.32
CA VAL A 4 4.18 -11.49 -8.06
C VAL A 4 4.82 -12.63 -8.86
N MET A 5 4.80 -13.86 -8.32
CA MET A 5 5.28 -15.06 -9.00
C MET A 5 4.51 -15.31 -10.29
N GLU A 6 3.18 -15.34 -10.21
CA GLU A 6 2.30 -15.56 -11.38
C GLU A 6 2.47 -14.46 -12.43
N ARG A 7 2.38 -13.19 -12.03
CA ARG A 7 2.46 -12.05 -12.95
C ARG A 7 3.82 -11.93 -13.65
N ARG A 8 4.90 -12.35 -12.99
CA ARG A 8 6.27 -12.23 -13.51
C ARG A 8 6.87 -13.55 -13.98
N ARG A 9 6.12 -14.66 -13.90
CA ARG A 9 6.59 -16.02 -14.22
C ARG A 9 7.86 -16.39 -13.46
N ILE A 10 7.86 -16.10 -12.16
CA ILE A 10 8.96 -16.46 -11.25
C ILE A 10 8.56 -17.74 -10.52
N GLU A 11 9.37 -18.78 -10.68
CA GLU A 11 9.12 -20.10 -10.08
C GLU A 11 9.64 -20.20 -8.65
N MET A 12 10.73 -19.49 -8.32
CA MET A 12 11.36 -19.55 -7.01
C MET A 12 10.80 -18.47 -6.08
N GLU A 13 10.26 -18.87 -4.93
CA GLU A 13 9.70 -17.93 -3.96
C GLU A 13 10.72 -16.91 -3.45
N LYS A 14 11.98 -17.32 -3.25
CA LYS A 14 13.07 -16.43 -2.83
C LYS A 14 13.31 -15.29 -3.83
N GLU A 15 13.29 -15.59 -5.13
CA GLU A 15 13.46 -14.57 -6.17
C GLU A 15 12.27 -13.59 -6.17
N ALA A 16 11.06 -14.09 -5.97
CA ALA A 16 9.87 -13.25 -5.83
C ALA A 16 9.93 -12.34 -4.60
N GLU A 17 10.45 -12.85 -3.48
CA GLU A 17 10.69 -12.06 -2.27
C GLU A 17 11.72 -10.94 -2.53
N GLU A 18 12.85 -11.25 -3.16
CA GLU A 18 13.87 -10.27 -3.53
C GLU A 18 13.31 -9.16 -4.43
N VAL A 19 12.43 -9.51 -5.38
CA VAL A 19 11.73 -8.53 -6.24
C VAL A 19 10.84 -7.60 -5.41
N VAL A 20 10.05 -8.14 -4.48
CA VAL A 20 9.14 -7.35 -3.64
C VAL A 20 9.92 -6.45 -2.69
N LEU A 21 10.88 -7.01 -1.95
CA LEU A 21 11.71 -6.28 -1.00
C LEU A 21 12.55 -5.20 -1.69
N GLY A 22 13.16 -5.54 -2.83
CA GLY A 22 13.92 -4.58 -3.63
C GLY A 22 13.05 -3.42 -4.12
N SER A 23 11.81 -3.70 -4.54
CA SER A 23 10.87 -2.65 -4.96
C SER A 23 10.33 -1.82 -3.79
N ALA A 24 10.13 -2.41 -2.61
CA ALA A 24 9.72 -1.69 -1.40
C ALA A 24 10.84 -0.74 -0.96
N LYS A 25 12.08 -1.23 -0.88
CA LYS A 25 13.26 -0.43 -0.52
C LYS A 25 13.43 0.80 -1.42
N ARG A 26 13.30 0.63 -2.74
CA ARG A 26 13.41 1.77 -3.69
C ARG A 26 12.31 2.82 -3.49
N ARG A 27 11.07 2.40 -3.26
CA ARG A 27 9.94 3.32 -3.02
C ARG A 27 10.07 4.06 -1.70
N SER A 28 10.42 3.34 -0.63
CA SER A 28 10.65 3.92 0.69
C SER A 28 11.80 4.96 0.65
N ALA A 29 12.93 4.62 0.04
CA ALA A 29 14.05 5.56 -0.13
C ALA A 29 13.63 6.82 -0.89
N TYR A 30 12.91 6.67 -2.02
CA TYR A 30 12.44 7.82 -2.79
C TYR A 30 11.56 8.76 -1.95
N ILE A 31 10.58 8.23 -1.22
CA ILE A 31 9.69 9.06 -0.40
C ILE A 31 10.45 9.75 0.74
N LYS A 32 11.34 9.02 1.42
CA LYS A 32 12.16 9.58 2.49
C LYS A 32 13.08 10.70 1.99
N ASP A 33 13.81 10.45 0.90
CA ASP A 33 14.83 11.38 0.40
C ASP A 33 14.22 12.66 -0.19
N ASN A 34 13.01 12.57 -0.76
CA ASN A 34 12.37 13.70 -1.43
C ASN A 34 11.34 14.44 -0.56
N TYR A 35 10.74 13.78 0.43
CA TYR A 35 9.65 14.35 1.23
C TYR A 35 9.89 14.27 2.75
N GLY A 36 10.94 13.59 3.21
CA GLY A 36 11.22 13.41 4.64
C GLY A 36 10.21 12.53 5.38
N ILE A 37 9.34 11.84 4.64
CA ILE A 37 8.24 11.03 5.18
C ILE A 37 8.74 9.59 5.40
N ASP A 38 8.35 8.99 6.53
CA ASP A 38 8.50 7.56 6.74
C ASP A 38 7.39 6.80 6.01
N TRP A 39 7.78 5.97 5.04
CA TRP A 39 6.87 5.16 4.23
C TRP A 39 6.02 4.20 5.06
N ASP A 40 6.57 3.66 6.16
CA ASP A 40 5.88 2.65 6.97
C ASP A 40 5.02 3.25 8.10
N ASP A 41 5.10 4.57 8.31
CA ASP A 41 4.26 5.26 9.29
C ASP A 41 2.86 5.50 8.72
N TYR A 42 1.89 4.80 9.32
CA TYR A 42 0.48 4.84 8.91
C TYR A 42 -0.17 6.21 9.07
N THR A 43 0.37 7.10 9.91
CA THR A 43 -0.19 8.44 10.12
C THR A 43 0.01 9.37 8.91
N ASN A 44 0.91 9.00 7.99
CA ASN A 44 1.13 9.71 6.74
C ASN A 44 0.08 9.40 5.66
N TYR A 45 -0.91 8.54 5.95
CA TYR A 45 -1.93 8.11 5.02
C TYR A 45 -3.34 8.31 5.60
N HIS A 46 -4.27 8.84 4.81
CA HIS A 46 -5.67 8.97 5.22
C HIS A 46 -6.36 7.60 5.45
N LEU A 47 -5.90 6.55 4.76
CA LEU A 47 -6.44 5.21 4.87
C LEU A 47 -5.36 4.17 4.49
N THR A 48 -5.18 3.16 5.33
CA THR A 48 -4.36 1.97 5.03
C THR A 48 -5.26 0.73 5.02
N ILE A 49 -5.08 -0.15 4.01
CA ILE A 49 -5.94 -1.33 3.81
C ILE A 49 -5.08 -2.59 3.71
N ASN A 50 -5.42 -3.59 4.52
CA ASN A 50 -4.82 -4.92 4.43
C ASN A 50 -5.53 -5.77 3.36
N THR A 51 -5.03 -5.77 2.13
CA THR A 51 -5.59 -6.53 1.00
C THR A 51 -5.46 -8.05 1.14
N GLY A 52 -4.70 -8.56 2.10
CA GLY A 52 -4.69 -9.98 2.46
C GLY A 52 -5.92 -10.42 3.26
N LYS A 53 -6.63 -9.46 3.86
CA LYS A 53 -7.85 -9.68 4.67
C LYS A 53 -9.09 -9.00 4.10
N THR A 54 -8.94 -8.24 3.03
CA THR A 54 -9.99 -7.42 2.43
C THR A 54 -10.08 -7.74 0.94
N SER A 55 -11.29 -8.08 0.46
CA SER A 55 -11.52 -8.25 -0.97
C SER A 55 -11.33 -6.94 -1.72
N GLU A 56 -11.03 -7.01 -3.02
CA GLU A 56 -10.88 -5.81 -3.86
C GLU A 56 -12.15 -4.95 -3.85
N GLU A 57 -13.33 -5.57 -3.92
CA GLU A 57 -14.60 -4.85 -3.87
C GLU A 57 -14.80 -4.12 -2.53
N MET A 58 -14.48 -4.76 -1.40
CA MET A 58 -14.58 -4.11 -0.10
C MET A 58 -13.55 -2.98 0.05
N ALA A 59 -12.32 -3.18 -0.43
CA ALA A 59 -11.30 -2.14 -0.42
C ALA A 59 -11.74 -0.90 -1.21
N ALA A 60 -12.35 -1.09 -2.39
CA ALA A 60 -12.89 0.01 -3.19
C ALA A 60 -14.00 0.77 -2.45
N ARG A 61 -14.93 0.07 -1.79
CA ARG A 61 -15.99 0.69 -0.98
C ARG A 61 -15.44 1.48 0.21
N LEU A 62 -14.42 0.95 0.89
CA LEU A 62 -13.75 1.66 1.99
C LEU A 62 -13.08 2.95 1.52
N ILE A 63 -12.40 2.92 0.37
CA ILE A 63 -11.80 4.11 -0.24
C ILE A 63 -12.87 5.14 -0.58
N GLU A 64 -13.96 4.72 -1.22
CA GLU A 64 -15.08 5.60 -1.59
C GLU A 64 -15.70 6.25 -0.35
N GLN A 65 -15.91 5.48 0.72
CA GLN A 65 -16.44 6.01 1.97
C GLN A 65 -15.47 6.99 2.64
N ALA A 66 -14.18 6.67 2.73
CA ALA A 66 -13.19 7.56 3.33
C ALA A 66 -13.07 8.88 2.54
N ALA A 67 -13.02 8.81 1.21
CA ALA A 67 -12.91 9.99 0.34
C ALA A 67 -14.05 10.99 0.58
N ARG A 68 -15.29 10.51 0.73
CA ARG A 68 -16.46 11.35 1.05
C ARG A 68 -16.31 12.17 2.34
N HIS A 69 -15.61 11.64 3.34
CA HIS A 69 -15.42 12.31 4.63
C HIS A 69 -14.22 13.28 4.60
N VAL A 70 -13.20 13.01 3.79
CA VAL A 70 -12.04 13.90 3.64
C VAL A 70 -12.42 15.18 2.87
N ASP A 71 -13.24 15.08 1.82
CA ASP A 71 -13.65 16.24 1.01
C ASP A 71 -14.62 17.20 1.73
N THR A 72 -15.32 16.72 2.77
CA THR A 72 -16.33 17.50 3.49
C THR A 72 -15.78 18.29 4.69
N GLY A 73 -14.50 18.12 5.05
CA GLY A 73 -13.90 18.84 6.17
C GLY A 73 -14.56 18.56 7.52
N GLU A 74 -15.40 17.53 7.63
CA GLU A 74 -15.93 17.08 8.91
C GLU A 74 -14.83 16.34 9.65
N SER A 75 -14.01 17.14 10.34
CA SER A 75 -13.32 16.69 11.55
C SER A 75 -14.40 16.32 12.57
N GLY A 76 -14.87 15.08 12.50
CA GLY A 76 -15.73 14.49 13.50
C GLY A 76 -14.97 14.40 14.83
N THR A 77 -15.38 15.27 15.76
CA THR A 77 -15.18 15.30 17.23
C THR A 77 -14.23 14.27 17.86
#